data_AF-A0A924BS17-F1
#
_entry.id   AF-A0A924BS17-F1
#
_cell.length_a   1.000
_cell.length_b   1.000
_cell.length_c   1.000
_cell.angle_alpha   90.00
_cell.angle_beta   90.00
_cell.angle_gamma   90.00
#
_symmetry.space_group_name_H-M   'P 1'
#
loop_
_entity.id
_entity.type
_entity.pdbx_description
1 polymer ?
#
loop_
_entity_poly.entity_id
_entity_poly.type
_entity_poly.pdbx_seq_one_letter_code
_entity_poly.pdbx_strand_id
1 'polypeptide(L)' 'AVLGGQLNKQIAHGLGISEATVKAHMTAIMRKLGVRNRTQAALVARSLGLDLQH' A
#
# COMPACT_ATOMS: atom_id res chain seq x y z
N ALA A 1 -1.69 5.93 -3.78
CA ALA A 1 -1.82 4.53 -4.24
C ALA A 1 -2.19 3.56 -3.12
N VAL A 2 -1.32 3.30 -2.14
CA VAL A 2 -1.57 2.31 -1.06
C VAL A 2 -2.46 2.84 0.08
N LEU A 3 -2.40 4.16 0.35
CA LEU A 3 -2.98 4.79 1.54
C LEU A 3 -4.36 5.41 1.30
N GLY A 4 -4.63 5.90 0.09
CA GLY A 4 -5.90 6.54 -0.28
C GLY A 4 -7.06 5.59 -0.54
N GLY A 5 -7.13 4.43 0.12
CA GLY A 5 -8.28 3.51 0.04
C GLY A 5 -8.48 2.75 -1.28
N GLN A 6 -7.60 2.90 -2.28
CA GLN A 6 -7.76 2.21 -3.56
C GLN A 6 -7.73 0.69 -3.41
N LEU A 7 -8.57 0.00 -4.18
CA LEU A 7 -8.55 -1.46 -4.27
C LEU A 7 -7.30 -1.93 -5.00
N ASN A 8 -6.78 -3.11 -4.65
CA ASN A 8 -5.62 -3.69 -5.35
C ASN A 8 -5.87 -3.80 -6.86
N LYS A 9 -7.11 -4.07 -7.27
CA LYS A 9 -7.55 -4.06 -8.67
C LYS A 9 -7.35 -2.72 -9.38
N GLN A 10 -7.68 -1.62 -8.70
CA GLN A 10 -7.53 -0.28 -9.26
C GLN A 10 -6.06 0.12 -9.38
N ILE A 11 -5.25 -0.24 -8.38
CA ILE A 11 -3.79 -0.04 -8.41
C ILE A 11 -3.16 -0.86 -9.53
N ALA A 12 -3.55 -2.12 -9.64
CA ALA A 12 -3.12 -3.04 -10.70
C ALA A 12 -3.42 -2.47 -12.08
N HIS A 13 -4.67 -2.03 -12.30
CA HIS A 13 -5.08 -1.39 -13.56
C HIS A 13 -4.30 -0.11 -13.85
N GLY A 14 -4.15 0.79 -12.87
CA GLY A 14 -3.42 2.05 -13.06
C GLY A 14 -1.92 1.88 -13.33
N LEU A 15 -1.33 0.76 -12.89
CA LEU A 15 0.08 0.44 -13.09
C LEU A 15 0.32 -0.58 -14.21
N GLY A 16 -0.72 -1.12 -14.85
CA GLY A 16 -0.61 -2.16 -15.88
C GLY A 16 -0.02 -3.49 -15.38
N ILE A 17 -0.19 -3.80 -14.09
CA ILE A 17 0.34 -5.03 -13.45
C ILE A 17 -0.80 -5.90 -12.90
N SER A 18 -0.49 -7.13 -12.50
CA SER A 18 -1.48 -8.01 -11.88
C SER A 18 -1.78 -7.63 -10.43
N GLU A 19 -2.99 -7.94 -9.95
CA GLU A 19 -3.35 -7.80 -8.54
C GLU A 19 -2.44 -8.62 -7.60
N ALA A 20 -1.96 -9.78 -8.06
CA ALA A 20 -1.02 -10.61 -7.30
C ALA A 20 0.32 -9.89 -7.10
N THR A 21 0.79 -9.18 -8.13
CA THR A 21 1.99 -8.33 -8.06
C THR A 21 1.81 -7.20 -7.04
N VAL A 22 0.66 -6.53 -7.05
CA VAL A 22 0.33 -5.50 -6.04
C VAL A 22 0.34 -6.08 -4.62
N LYS A 23 -0.26 -7.26 -4.41
CA LYS A 23 -0.24 -7.96 -3.12
C LYS A 23 1.17 -8.29 -2.66
N ALA A 24 2.03 -8.80 -3.55
CA ALA A 24 3.42 -9.11 -3.22
C ALA A 24 4.20 -7.87 -2.77
N HIS A 25 4.04 -6.74 -3.48
CA HIS A 25 4.64 -5.47 -3.07
C HIS A 25 4.10 -4.98 -1.72
N MET A 26 2.79 -5.08 -1.49
CA MET A 26 2.19 -4.68 -0.22
C MET A 26 2.72 -5.52 0.95
N THR A 27 2.85 -6.84 0.77
CA THR A 27 3.48 -7.73 1.77
C THR A 27 4.92 -7.34 2.04
N ALA A 28 5.71 -7.03 1.00
CA ALA A 28 7.09 -6.59 1.17
C ALA A 28 7.20 -5.25 1.92
N ILE A 29 6.33 -4.28 1.61
CA ILE A 29 6.25 -3.00 2.32
C ILE A 29 5.88 -3.23 3.78
N MET A 30 4.84 -4.00 4.06
CA MET A 30 4.41 -4.30 5.42
C MET A 30 5.52 -4.97 6.24
N ARG A 31 6.25 -5.91 5.63
CA ARG A 31 7.41 -6.56 6.26
C ARG A 31 8.53 -5.57 6.58
N LYS A 32 8.85 -4.65 5.65
CA LYS A 32 9.86 -3.60 5.86
C LYS A 32 9.44 -2.60 6.95
N LEU A 33 8.14 -2.33 7.08
CA LEU A 33 7.59 -1.43 8.09
C LEU A 33 7.29 -2.13 9.42
N GLY A 34 7.44 -3.45 9.52
CA GLY A 34 7.14 -4.21 10.74
C GLY A 34 5.64 -4.28 11.09
N VAL A 35 4.76 -4.05 10.13
CA VAL A 35 3.29 -4.00 10.34
C VAL A 35 2.61 -5.25 9.79
N ARG A 36 1.44 -5.61 10.34
CA ARG A 36 0.74 -6.87 10.03
C ARG A 36 -0.44 -6.70 9.09
N ASN A 37 -0.93 -5.47 8.92
CA ASN A 37 -2.07 -5.20 8.05
C ASN A 37 -1.99 -3.80 7.43
N ARG A 38 -2.83 -3.59 6.42
CA ARG A 38 -2.91 -2.34 5.66
C ARG A 38 -3.27 -1.13 6.53
N THR A 39 -4.10 -1.30 7.55
CA THR A 39 -4.46 -0.22 8.48
C THR A 39 -3.26 0.26 9.28
N GLN A 40 -2.49 -0.67 9.85
CA GLN A 40 -1.23 -0.36 10.54
C GLN A 40 -0.21 0.28 9.59
N ALA A 41 -0.09 -0.24 8.37
CA ALA A 41 0.75 0.36 7.34
C ALA A 41 0.34 1.81 7.05
N ALA A 42 -0.97 2.10 7.05
CA ALA A 42 -1.46 3.45 6.81
C ALA A 42 -1.17 4.41 7.97
N LEU A 43 -1.32 3.95 9.21
CA LEU A 43 -0.95 4.73 10.39
C LEU A 43 0.55 5.05 10.40
N VAL A 44 1.39 4.06 10.13
CA VAL A 44 2.85 4.25 10.06
C VAL A 44 3.24 5.18 8.91
N ALA A 45 2.63 5.04 7.74
CA ALA A 45 2.91 5.94 6.63
C ALA A 45 2.51 7.40 6.93
N ARG A 46 1.38 7.62 7.62
CA ARG A 46 0.98 8.96 8.10
C ARG A 46 1.98 9.50 9.13
N SER A 47 2.45 8.68 10.08
CA SER A 47 3.47 9.12 11.03
C SER A 47 4.82 9.43 10.39
N LEU A 48 5.12 8.81 9.25
CA LEU A 48 6.33 9.06 8.45
C LEU A 48 6.16 10.21 7.43
N GLY A 49 4.99 10.86 7.37
CA GLY A 49 4.71 11.91 6.38
C GLY A 49 4.65 11.41 4.93
N LEU A 50 4.50 10.10 4.72
CA LEU A 50 4.44 9.46 3.39
C LEU A 50 3.02 9.43 2.79
N ASP A 51 2.08 10.12 3.42
CA ASP A 51 0.70 10.20 2.94
C ASP A 51 0.60 11.23 1.81
N LEU A 52 0.67 10.76 0.55
CA LEU A 52 0.58 11.58 -0.67
C LEU A 52 -0.87 12.00 -0.98
N GLN A 53 -1.63 12.47 0.00
CA GLN A 53 -3.02 12.95 -0.17
C GLN A 53 -3.16 14.48 -0.16
N HIS A 54 -2.06 15.22 -0.35
CA HIS A 54 -2.15 16.65 -0.72
C HIS A 54 -2.14 16.80 -2.24
#